data_AF-A0A0A0VGR2-F1
#
_entry.id   AF-A0A0A0VGR2-F1
#
_cell.length_a   1.000
_cell.length_b   1.000
_cell.length_c   1.000
_cell.angle_alpha   90.00
_cell.angle_beta   90.00
_cell.angle_gamma   90.00
#
_symmetry.space_group_name_H-M   'P 1'
#
loop_
_entity.id
_entity.type
_entity.pdbx_description
1 polymer ?
#
loop_
_entity_poly.entity_id
_entity_poly.type
_entity_poly.pdbx_seq_one_letter_code
_entity_poly.pdbx_strand_id
1 'polypeptide(L)'
;EQDCEPIWKERDDRIVNLCRMMDVKCVEKVSHTLWDPEQVIATNGGIPPLTYQMFLHTVNIIGEPPRPVGAPSFEFVEFGRLPSILSTELKLFQRAPVPEDFGIYYEGNADLARQRWTGGEANALELLGRRLKQEEEAFREGYYLPTQARPDLLASPSSMSAALRFGCLSVRMFYWCVHDLF
;
A
#
# COMPACT_ATOMS: atom_id res chain seq x y z
N GLU A 1 -7.09 -4.23 -7.24
CA GLU A 1 -6.16 -4.75 -6.21
C GLU A 1 -6.98 -5.58 -5.24
N GLN A 2 -6.41 -6.63 -4.66
CA GLN A 2 -7.07 -7.45 -3.64
C GLN A 2 -7.00 -6.73 -2.29
N ASP A 3 -8.15 -6.54 -1.66
CA ASP A 3 -8.28 -6.15 -0.25
C ASP A 3 -8.53 -7.42 0.59
N CYS A 4 -7.50 -7.94 1.26
CA CYS A 4 -7.61 -9.23 1.95
C CYS A 4 -8.32 -9.16 3.32
N GLU A 5 -8.64 -7.96 3.83
CA GLU A 5 -9.33 -7.83 5.12
C GLU A 5 -10.81 -8.22 4.99
N PRO A 6 -11.38 -8.94 5.97
CA PRO A 6 -12.74 -9.48 5.86
C PRO A 6 -13.83 -8.41 5.75
N ILE A 7 -13.56 -7.19 6.22
CA ILE A 7 -14.48 -6.05 6.14
C ILE A 7 -14.80 -5.62 4.70
N TRP A 8 -13.94 -5.97 3.73
CA TRP A 8 -14.10 -5.61 2.33
C TRP A 8 -14.78 -6.70 1.50
N LYS A 9 -14.84 -7.92 2.02
CA LYS A 9 -15.36 -9.10 1.31
C LYS A 9 -16.78 -8.90 0.77
N GLU A 10 -17.68 -8.36 1.58
CA GLU A 10 -19.07 -8.15 1.14
C GLU A 10 -19.17 -7.15 -0.03
N ARG A 11 -18.37 -6.08 0.02
CA ARG A 11 -18.29 -5.08 -1.07
C ARG A 11 -17.80 -5.75 -2.35
N ASP A 12 -16.73 -6.54 -2.27
CA ASP A 12 -16.07 -7.13 -3.43
C ASP A 12 -16.92 -8.26 -4.03
N ASP A 13 -17.52 -9.11 -3.20
CA ASP A 13 -18.45 -10.17 -3.63
C ASP A 13 -19.64 -9.61 -4.42
N ARG A 14 -20.19 -8.45 -4.02
CA ARG A 14 -21.27 -7.77 -4.77
C ARG A 14 -20.83 -7.37 -6.17
N ILE A 15 -19.61 -6.85 -6.33
CA ILE A 15 -19.07 -6.45 -7.63
C ILE A 15 -18.75 -7.68 -8.49
N VAL A 16 -18.13 -8.72 -7.92
CA VAL A 16 -17.83 -9.97 -8.63
C VAL A 16 -19.11 -10.61 -9.18
N ASN A 17 -20.17 -10.65 -8.38
CA ASN A 17 -21.47 -11.18 -8.80
C ASN A 17 -22.10 -10.33 -9.91
N LEU A 18 -22.03 -9.00 -9.80
CA LEU A 18 -22.51 -8.09 -10.85
C LEU A 18 -21.75 -8.30 -12.17
N CYS A 19 -20.42 -8.36 -12.13
CA CYS A 19 -19.58 -8.63 -13.29
C CYS A 19 -19.96 -9.96 -13.95
N ARG A 20 -20.19 -11.03 -13.16
CA ARG A 20 -20.63 -12.33 -13.66
C ARG A 20 -21.99 -12.25 -14.37
N MET A 21 -22.96 -11.51 -13.80
CA MET A 21 -24.28 -11.34 -14.43
C MET A 21 -24.21 -10.56 -15.74
N MET A 22 -23.26 -9.64 -15.87
CA MET A 22 -23.09 -8.79 -17.04
C MET A 22 -22.09 -9.33 -18.08
N ASP A 23 -21.58 -10.56 -17.90
CA ASP A 23 -20.52 -11.17 -18.72
C ASP A 23 -19.26 -10.30 -18.82
N VAL A 24 -18.93 -9.59 -17.74
CA VAL A 24 -17.73 -8.76 -17.62
C VAL A 24 -16.65 -9.54 -16.87
N LYS A 25 -15.44 -9.59 -17.44
CA LYS A 25 -14.28 -10.22 -16.80
C LYS A 25 -13.84 -9.41 -15.57
N CYS A 26 -14.00 -9.98 -14.38
CA CYS A 26 -13.43 -9.45 -13.15
C CYS A 26 -11.96 -9.88 -13.02
N VAL A 27 -11.04 -8.94 -12.78
CA VAL A 27 -9.61 -9.21 -12.61
C VAL A 27 -9.15 -8.68 -11.25
N GLU A 28 -8.80 -9.61 -10.37
CA GLU A 28 -8.20 -9.32 -9.07
C GLU A 28 -6.71 -9.68 -9.06
N LYS A 29 -5.91 -8.89 -8.35
CA LYS A 29 -4.45 -9.05 -8.25
C LYS A 29 -3.98 -8.69 -6.84
N VAL A 30 -3.15 -9.57 -6.26
CA VAL A 30 -2.49 -9.35 -4.98
C VAL A 30 -1.29 -8.43 -5.17
N SER A 31 -1.36 -7.22 -4.63
CA SER A 31 -0.26 -6.23 -4.64
C SER A 31 -0.08 -5.47 -3.33
N HIS A 32 -1.09 -5.46 -2.45
CA HIS A 32 -1.04 -4.74 -1.18
C HIS A 32 -0.19 -5.45 -0.12
N THR A 33 0.05 -6.75 -0.29
CA THR A 33 0.85 -7.60 0.59
C THR A 33 2.06 -8.19 -0.14
N LEU A 34 3.08 -8.58 0.62
CA LEU A 34 4.28 -9.22 0.06
C LEU A 34 3.93 -10.54 -0.64
N TRP A 35 3.28 -11.46 0.07
CA TRP A 35 2.75 -12.72 -0.45
C TRP A 35 1.22 -12.69 -0.53
N ASP A 36 0.67 -13.66 -1.24
CA ASP A 36 -0.76 -13.98 -1.18
C ASP A 36 -1.11 -14.52 0.23
N PRO A 37 -1.98 -13.83 0.99
CA PRO A 37 -2.36 -14.28 2.33
C PRO A 37 -2.98 -15.67 2.34
N GLU A 38 -3.74 -16.05 1.31
CA GLU A 38 -4.35 -17.38 1.22
C GLU A 38 -3.29 -18.46 1.03
N GLN A 39 -2.24 -18.18 0.24
CA GLN A 39 -1.11 -19.08 0.07
C GLN A 39 -0.35 -19.30 1.39
N VAL A 40 -0.16 -18.24 2.18
CA VAL A 40 0.49 -18.34 3.50
C VAL A 40 -0.34 -19.21 4.45
N ILE A 41 -1.66 -18.98 4.51
CA ILE A 41 -2.57 -19.76 5.35
C ILE A 41 -2.61 -21.24 4.91
N ALA A 42 -2.71 -21.49 3.60
CA ALA A 42 -2.72 -22.84 3.04
C ALA A 42 -1.43 -23.60 3.35
N THR A 43 -0.27 -22.93 3.22
CA THR A 43 1.04 -23.53 3.53
C THR A 43 1.18 -23.88 5.01
N ASN A 44 0.57 -23.09 5.90
CA ASN A 44 0.52 -23.37 7.34
C ASN A 44 -0.63 -24.32 7.74
N GLY A 45 -1.06 -25.21 6.85
CA GLY A 45 -2.09 -26.23 7.13
C GLY A 45 -3.52 -25.68 7.25
N GLY A 46 -3.80 -24.53 6.62
CA GLY A 46 -5.14 -23.93 6.58
C GLY A 46 -5.47 -23.00 7.75
N ILE A 47 -4.50 -22.71 8.62
CA ILE A 47 -4.65 -21.80 9.77
C ILE A 47 -3.65 -20.65 9.63
N PRO A 48 -4.04 -19.39 9.86
CA PRO A 48 -3.08 -18.29 9.84
C PRO A 48 -2.00 -18.46 10.93
N PRO A 49 -0.72 -18.20 10.64
CA PRO A 49 0.33 -18.23 11.64
C PRO A 49 0.03 -17.28 12.81
N LEU A 50 -0.04 -17.81 14.04
CA LEU A 50 -0.39 -17.02 15.24
C LEU A 50 0.81 -16.33 15.90
N THR A 51 2.03 -16.61 15.45
CA THR A 51 3.26 -15.99 15.95
C THR A 51 4.12 -15.50 14.79
N TYR A 52 4.90 -14.45 15.03
CA TYR A 52 5.81 -13.92 14.02
C TYR A 52 6.86 -14.94 13.57
N GLN A 53 7.37 -15.76 14.49
CA GLN A 53 8.33 -16.82 14.16
C GLN A 53 7.70 -17.92 13.27
N MET A 54 6.45 -18.30 13.53
CA MET A 54 5.75 -19.24 12.67
C MET A 54 5.48 -18.64 11.28
N PHE A 55 5.15 -17.35 11.21
CA PHE A 55 5.01 -16.64 9.94
C PHE A 55 6.32 -16.68 9.15
N LEU A 56 7.46 -16.35 9.78
CA LEU A 56 8.79 -16.44 9.16
C LEU A 56 9.11 -17.85 8.66
N HIS A 57 8.83 -18.89 9.46
CA HIS A 57 9.01 -20.27 9.04
C HIS A 57 8.16 -20.62 7.81
N THR A 58 6.91 -20.18 7.78
CA THR A 58 5.98 -20.44 6.67
C THR A 58 6.45 -19.75 5.38
N VAL A 59 6.81 -18.45 5.43
CA VAL A 59 7.27 -17.74 4.23
C VAL A 59 8.64 -18.23 3.74
N ASN A 60 9.49 -18.76 4.63
CA ASN A 60 10.73 -19.42 4.22
C ASN A 60 10.48 -20.70 3.39
N ILE A 61 9.36 -21.41 3.63
CA ILE A 61 8.94 -22.55 2.81
C ILE A 61 8.41 -22.08 1.45
N ILE A 62 7.67 -20.96 1.43
CA ILE A 62 7.11 -20.39 0.20
C ILE A 62 8.21 -19.80 -0.69
N GLY A 63 9.22 -19.18 -0.08
CA GLY A 63 10.28 -18.45 -0.76
C GLY A 63 10.06 -16.95 -0.79
N GLU A 64 10.94 -16.26 -1.52
CA GLU A 64 10.93 -14.80 -1.66
C GLU A 64 9.61 -14.27 -2.23
N PRO A 65 9.16 -13.07 -1.82
CA PRO A 65 7.94 -12.48 -2.36
C PRO A 65 8.14 -12.07 -3.82
N PRO A 66 7.07 -12.00 -4.64
CA PRO A 66 7.15 -11.52 -6.01
C PRO A 66 7.81 -10.14 -6.11
N ARG A 67 8.62 -9.92 -7.15
CA ARG A 67 9.19 -8.61 -7.46
C ARG A 67 8.11 -7.60 -7.89
N PRO A 68 8.31 -6.29 -7.66
CA PRO A 68 7.41 -5.28 -8.17
C PRO A 68 7.35 -5.33 -9.70
N VAL A 69 6.18 -5.03 -10.26
CA VAL A 69 6.03 -4.87 -11.72
C VAL A 69 6.52 -3.49 -12.17
N GLY A 70 6.93 -3.38 -13.43
CA GLY A 70 7.35 -2.10 -14.00
C GLY A 70 6.20 -1.09 -14.11
N ALA A 71 6.56 0.19 -14.26
CA ALA A 71 5.58 1.25 -14.47
C ALA A 71 4.71 0.96 -15.72
N PRO A 72 3.40 1.24 -15.67
CA PRO A 72 2.52 1.04 -16.82
C PRO A 72 2.93 1.96 -17.97
N SER A 73 2.89 1.44 -19.20
CA SER A 73 3.00 2.27 -20.40
C SER A 73 1.63 2.83 -20.78
N PHE A 74 1.56 4.14 -20.98
CA PHE A 74 0.35 4.84 -21.43
C PHE A 74 0.37 5.17 -22.93
N GLU A 75 1.40 4.75 -23.66
CA GLU A 75 1.65 5.14 -25.07
C GLU A 75 0.48 4.79 -26.01
N PHE A 76 -0.19 3.66 -25.77
CA PHE A 76 -1.29 3.16 -26.60
C PHE A 76 -2.61 3.04 -25.82
N VAL A 77 -2.76 3.79 -24.73
CA VAL A 77 -3.97 3.76 -23.91
C VAL A 77 -4.97 4.80 -24.42
N GLU A 78 -6.13 4.33 -24.88
CA GLU A 78 -7.25 5.19 -25.21
C GLU A 78 -8.17 5.41 -24.00
N PHE A 79 -8.43 6.67 -23.68
CA PHE A 79 -9.34 7.04 -22.59
C PHE A 79 -10.76 7.28 -23.14
N GLY A 80 -11.73 6.55 -22.59
CA GLY A 80 -13.15 6.77 -22.92
C GLY A 80 -13.66 8.13 -22.44
N ARG A 81 -14.66 8.68 -23.14
CA ARG A 81 -15.37 9.89 -22.73
C ARG A 81 -16.81 9.55 -22.35
N LEU A 82 -17.21 9.96 -21.15
CA LEU A 82 -18.59 9.81 -20.68
C LEU A 82 -19.44 11.00 -21.17
N PRO A 83 -20.67 10.76 -21.68
CA PRO A 83 -21.64 11.82 -21.94
C PRO A 83 -21.94 12.66 -20.68
N SER A 84 -22.17 13.96 -20.87
CA SER A 84 -22.42 14.90 -19.76
C SER A 84 -23.62 14.50 -18.90
N ILE A 85 -24.70 14.02 -19.52
CA ILE A 85 -25.92 13.56 -18.82
C ILE A 85 -25.58 12.47 -17.79
N LEU A 86 -24.82 11.45 -18.21
CA LEU A 86 -24.41 10.35 -17.33
C LEU A 86 -23.45 10.83 -16.24
N SER A 87 -22.58 11.79 -16.54
CA SER A 87 -21.67 12.35 -15.53
C SER A 87 -22.44 13.03 -14.38
N THR A 88 -23.56 13.68 -14.68
CA THR A 88 -24.43 14.30 -13.66
C THR A 88 -25.23 13.27 -12.89
N GLU A 89 -25.84 12.29 -13.56
CA GLU A 89 -26.62 11.23 -12.91
C GLU A 89 -25.77 10.37 -11.96
N LEU A 90 -24.54 10.03 -12.38
CA LEU A 90 -23.58 9.26 -11.58
C LEU A 90 -22.83 10.11 -10.55
N LYS A 91 -23.12 11.42 -10.47
CA LYS A 91 -22.49 12.36 -9.53
C LYS A 91 -20.96 12.38 -9.63
N LEU A 92 -20.44 12.36 -10.85
CA LEU A 92 -18.99 12.39 -11.09
C LEU A 92 -18.40 13.72 -10.60
N PHE A 93 -17.40 13.64 -9.72
CA PHE A 93 -16.70 14.81 -9.23
C PHE A 93 -15.93 15.53 -10.35
N GLN A 94 -16.12 16.84 -10.46
CA GLN A 94 -15.40 17.70 -11.42
C GLN A 94 -14.05 18.20 -10.89
N ARG A 95 -13.87 18.14 -9.57
CA ARG A 95 -12.63 18.43 -8.85
C ARG A 95 -12.41 17.35 -7.80
N ALA A 96 -11.17 17.17 -7.33
CA ALA A 96 -10.96 16.36 -6.13
C ALA A 96 -11.81 16.93 -4.97
N PRO A 97 -12.61 16.10 -4.29
CA PRO A 97 -13.38 16.55 -3.14
C PRO A 97 -12.43 16.87 -1.98
N VAL A 98 -12.85 17.79 -1.12
CA VAL A 98 -12.18 18.12 0.13
C VAL A 98 -12.90 17.43 1.30
N PRO A 99 -12.25 17.21 2.46
CA PRO A 99 -12.90 16.57 3.61
C PRO A 99 -14.23 17.21 4.02
N GLU A 100 -14.34 18.53 3.88
CA GLU A 100 -15.53 19.33 4.19
C GLU A 100 -16.71 18.98 3.28
N ASP A 101 -16.46 18.53 2.04
CA ASP A 101 -17.52 18.05 1.12
C ASP A 101 -18.21 16.78 1.67
N PHE A 102 -17.55 16.05 2.58
CA PHE A 102 -18.07 14.88 3.29
C PHE A 102 -18.49 15.18 4.74
N GLY A 103 -18.51 16.46 5.13
CA GLY A 103 -18.84 16.88 6.50
C GLY A 103 -17.75 16.55 7.53
N ILE A 104 -16.52 16.27 7.08
CA ILE A 104 -15.38 15.99 7.95
C ILE A 104 -14.60 17.28 8.14
N TYR A 105 -14.42 17.69 9.39
CA TYR A 105 -13.68 18.89 9.76
C TYR A 105 -12.54 18.53 10.70
N TYR A 106 -11.48 19.34 10.68
CA TYR A 106 -10.37 19.16 11.60
C TYR A 106 -10.80 19.55 13.02
N GLU A 107 -10.92 18.55 13.89
CA GLU A 107 -11.30 18.72 15.31
C GLU A 107 -10.12 19.05 16.22
N GLY A 108 -8.90 19.04 15.68
CA GLY A 108 -7.68 19.34 16.44
C GLY A 108 -7.39 20.85 16.55
N ASN A 109 -6.32 21.18 17.28
CA ASN A 109 -5.79 22.54 17.30
C ASN A 109 -4.72 22.69 16.20
N ALA A 110 -4.94 23.60 15.24
CA ALA A 110 -4.03 23.79 14.10
C ALA A 110 -2.66 24.34 14.54
N ASP A 111 -2.63 25.06 15.67
CA ASP A 111 -1.42 25.63 16.26
C ASP A 111 -0.55 24.54 16.95
N LEU A 112 -1.15 23.39 17.29
CA LEU A 112 -0.45 22.24 17.88
C LEU A 112 0.01 21.20 16.83
N ALA A 113 -0.46 21.30 15.59
CA ALA A 113 -0.10 20.40 14.50
C ALA A 113 1.34 20.68 14.01
N ARG A 114 2.33 20.25 14.79
CA ARG A 114 3.76 20.45 14.52
C ARG A 114 4.27 19.72 13.28
N GLN A 115 3.67 18.60 12.92
CA GLN A 115 4.12 17.76 11.80
C GLN A 115 3.01 17.61 10.77
N ARG A 116 3.38 17.79 9.51
CA ARG A 116 2.49 17.58 8.36
C ARG A 116 2.98 16.39 7.56
N TRP A 117 2.04 15.56 7.13
CA TRP A 117 2.30 14.44 6.24
C TRP A 117 1.65 14.75 4.89
N THR A 118 2.43 14.65 3.82
CA THR A 118 1.94 14.81 2.46
C THR A 118 1.77 13.45 1.82
N GLY A 119 0.54 13.09 1.46
CA GLY A 119 0.25 11.83 0.78
C GLY A 119 0.73 11.80 -0.67
N GLY A 120 0.49 10.68 -1.34
CA GLY A 120 0.75 10.49 -2.77
C GLY A 120 2.02 9.68 -3.08
N GLU A 121 1.99 9.01 -4.23
CA GLU A 121 3.05 8.12 -4.71
C GLU A 121 4.40 8.83 -4.89
N ALA A 122 4.40 10.01 -5.52
CA ALA A 122 5.63 10.77 -5.77
C ALA A 122 6.41 11.08 -4.48
N ASN A 123 5.70 11.54 -3.44
CA ASN A 123 6.30 11.81 -2.12
C ASN A 123 6.79 10.52 -1.46
N ALA A 124 6.04 9.42 -1.61
CA ALA A 124 6.41 8.15 -1.01
C ALA A 124 7.69 7.56 -1.63
N LEU A 125 7.86 7.68 -2.96
CA LEU A 125 9.09 7.27 -3.65
C LEU A 125 10.29 8.14 -3.24
N GLU A 126 10.10 9.44 -3.05
CA GLU A 126 11.15 10.34 -2.55
C GLU A 126 11.57 9.94 -1.13
N LEU A 127 10.61 9.67 -0.24
CA LEU A 127 10.89 9.19 1.12
C LEU A 127 11.60 7.83 1.13
N LEU A 128 11.23 6.91 0.23
CA LEU A 128 11.93 5.63 0.08
C LEU A 128 13.40 5.86 -0.31
N GLY A 129 13.67 6.73 -1.28
CA GLY A 129 15.04 7.05 -1.69
C GLY A 129 15.89 7.64 -0.56
N ARG A 130 15.29 8.50 0.29
CA ARG A 130 15.96 9.02 1.50
C ARG A 130 16.21 7.91 2.52
N ARG A 131 15.26 7.00 2.71
CA ARG A 131 15.38 5.88 3.64
C ARG A 131 16.48 4.91 3.22
N LEU A 132 16.57 4.56 1.93
CA LEU A 132 17.61 3.64 1.43
C LEU A 132 19.02 4.18 1.68
N LYS A 133 19.25 5.48 1.48
CA LYS A 133 20.53 6.13 1.81
C LYS A 133 20.87 6.02 3.30
N GLN A 134 19.88 6.25 4.16
CA GLN A 134 20.04 6.10 5.60
C GLN A 134 20.40 4.66 6.00
N GLU A 135 19.78 3.66 5.37
CA GLU A 135 20.10 2.24 5.61
C GLU A 135 21.52 1.88 5.14
N GLU A 136 21.95 2.39 3.97
CA GLU A 136 23.31 2.20 3.45
C GLU A 136 24.37 2.77 4.42
N GLU A 137 24.14 3.99 4.92
CA GLU A 137 25.02 4.66 5.89
C GLU A 137 25.05 3.91 7.23
N ALA A 138 23.89 3.55 7.77
CA ALA A 138 23.78 2.80 9.02
C ALA A 138 24.51 1.45 8.96
N PHE A 139 24.37 0.73 7.85
CA PHE A 139 25.08 -0.53 7.64
C PHE A 139 26.60 -0.34 7.56
N ARG A 140 27.07 0.68 6.83
CA ARG A 140 28.51 1.02 6.74
C ARG A 140 29.11 1.37 8.10
N GLU A 141 28.32 2.00 8.97
CA GLU A 141 28.71 2.34 10.34
C GLU A 141 28.57 1.17 11.32
N GLY A 142 28.04 0.01 10.89
CA GLY A 142 27.92 -1.19 11.72
C GLY A 142 26.67 -1.24 12.61
N TYR A 143 25.62 -0.48 12.28
CA TYR A 143 24.30 -0.58 12.90
C TYR A 143 23.45 -1.62 12.15
N TYR A 144 23.09 -2.71 12.84
CA TYR A 144 22.29 -3.82 12.31
C TYR A 144 20.95 -3.96 13.04
N LEU A 145 20.95 -3.77 14.35
CA LEU A 145 19.78 -3.92 15.21
C LEU A 145 19.35 -2.56 15.76
N PRO A 146 18.04 -2.26 15.78
CA PRO A 146 17.53 -1.02 16.35
C PRO A 146 17.93 -0.78 17.82
N THR A 147 18.24 -1.85 18.57
CA THR A 147 18.72 -1.76 19.97
C THR A 147 20.09 -1.07 20.11
N GLN A 148 20.84 -0.93 19.01
CA GLN A 148 22.11 -0.20 18.98
C GLN A 148 21.91 1.33 18.92
N ALA A 149 20.68 1.80 18.64
CA ALA A 149 20.33 3.21 18.59
C ALA A 149 19.26 3.56 19.64
N ARG A 150 19.13 4.85 19.97
CA ARG A 150 18.04 5.36 20.80
C ARG A 150 16.88 5.79 19.93
N PRO A 151 15.62 5.54 20.32
CA PRO A 151 14.47 6.01 19.57
C PRO A 151 14.43 7.54 19.57
N ASP A 152 14.33 8.14 18.38
CA ASP A 152 14.16 9.58 18.21
C ASP A 152 12.68 9.92 18.00
N LEU A 153 12.07 10.52 19.02
CA LEU A 153 10.66 10.94 19.01
C LEU A 153 10.44 12.33 18.40
N LEU A 154 11.51 13.09 18.20
CA LEU A 154 11.46 14.48 17.73
C LEU A 154 11.93 14.63 16.28
N ALA A 155 12.34 13.53 15.66
CA ALA A 155 12.71 13.46 14.25
C ALA A 155 11.64 14.06 13.33
N SER A 156 12.09 14.54 12.18
CA SER A 156 11.20 14.97 11.10
C SER A 156 10.29 13.81 10.64
N PRO A 157 9.08 14.10 10.14
CA PRO A 157 8.15 13.09 9.67
C PRO A 157 8.70 12.34 8.45
N SER A 158 9.41 11.23 8.67
CA SER A 158 10.02 10.37 7.64
C SER A 158 9.37 8.98 7.52
N SER A 159 8.37 8.69 8.36
CA SER A 159 7.63 7.43 8.33
C SER A 159 6.87 7.25 7.01
N MET A 160 6.93 6.06 6.44
CA MET A 160 6.15 5.67 5.27
C MET A 160 4.93 4.81 5.63
N SER A 161 4.56 4.73 6.91
CA SER A 161 3.45 3.87 7.38
C SER A 161 2.12 4.18 6.68
N ALA A 162 1.77 5.47 6.55
CA ALA A 162 0.57 5.88 5.83
C ALA A 162 0.67 5.58 4.33
N ALA A 163 1.84 5.79 3.71
CA ALA A 163 2.06 5.49 2.31
C ALA A 163 1.92 4.00 2.00
N LEU A 164 2.41 3.12 2.88
CA LEU A 164 2.21 1.68 2.78
C LEU A 164 0.73 1.31 2.96
N ARG A 165 0.05 1.89 3.96
CA ARG A 165 -1.38 1.62 4.21
C ARG A 165 -2.29 1.99 3.04
N PHE A 166 -2.01 3.09 2.36
CA PHE A 166 -2.82 3.54 1.22
C PHE A 166 -2.29 3.05 -0.14
N GLY A 167 -1.23 2.22 -0.15
CA GLY A 167 -0.63 1.73 -1.40
C GLY A 167 0.06 2.80 -2.24
N CYS A 168 0.31 4.00 -1.70
CA CYS A 168 1.14 5.01 -2.35
C CYS A 168 2.58 4.52 -2.55
N LEU A 169 3.04 3.60 -1.69
CA LEU A 169 4.29 2.88 -1.87
C LEU A 169 4.02 1.38 -1.91
N SER A 170 4.48 0.71 -2.97
CA SER A 170 4.40 -0.74 -3.05
C SER A 170 5.30 -1.38 -1.99
N VAL A 171 4.72 -2.25 -1.16
CA VAL A 171 5.47 -3.02 -0.15
C VAL A 171 6.51 -3.95 -0.79
N ARG A 172 6.22 -4.50 -1.97
CA ARG A 172 7.16 -5.32 -2.74
C ARG A 172 8.32 -4.49 -3.26
N MET A 173 8.06 -3.26 -3.72
CA MET A 173 9.11 -2.34 -4.12
C MET A 173 10.01 -1.97 -2.95
N PHE A 174 9.43 -1.63 -1.80
CA PHE A 174 10.20 -1.38 -0.57
C PHE A 174 11.12 -2.56 -0.25
N TYR A 175 10.55 -3.77 -0.15
CA TYR A 175 11.28 -4.98 0.20
C TYR A 175 12.46 -5.22 -0.74
N TRP A 176 12.20 -5.22 -2.04
CA TRP A 176 13.22 -5.53 -3.05
C TRP A 176 14.27 -4.43 -3.19
N CYS A 177 13.92 -3.15 -3.02
CA CYS A 177 14.91 -2.08 -3.01
C CYS A 177 15.88 -2.18 -1.83
N VAL A 178 15.40 -2.61 -0.65
CA VAL A 178 16.29 -2.87 0.51
C VAL A 178 17.10 -4.14 0.27
N HIS A 179 16.48 -5.19 -0.24
CA HIS A 179 17.16 -6.45 -0.53
C HIS A 179 18.27 -6.28 -1.56
N ASP A 180 18.03 -5.55 -2.66
CA ASP A 180 19.00 -5.35 -3.74
C ASP A 180 20.11 -4.34 -3.37
N LEU A 181 20.00 -3.66 -2.22
CA LEU A 181 21.02 -2.73 -1.70
C LEU A 181 22.19 -3.45 -1.02
N PHE A 182 21.98 -4.68 -0.54
CA PHE A 182 22.93 -5.47 0.25
C PHE A 182 23.26 -6.81 -0.43
#